data_AF-A0AB74M4F0-F1
#
_entry.id   AF-A0AB74M4F0-F1
#
_cell.length_a   1.000
_cell.length_b   1.000
_cell.length_c   1.000
_cell.angle_alpha   90.00
_cell.angle_beta   90.00
_cell.angle_gamma   90.00
#
_symmetry.space_group_name_H-M   'P 1'
#
loop_
_entity.id
_entity.type
_entity.pdbx_description
1 polymer ?
#
loop_
_entity_poly.entity_id
_entity_poly.type
_entity_poly.pdbx_seq_one_letter_code
_entity_poly.pdbx_strand_id
1 'polypeptide(L)'
;MPSQNRSRCILALVLALSAGPAGAAERLAQDWPEPSRKAAEAVADKYGAPQEQTATLLIWHRNGPWIRTVVHKMGAEHDFPAKHNDVLEQSLPYKVPLNFFSAVATFNGSVIPDRTRGTLTAYGASEAENVLSLNLARAVVRGELTAEQARDKEVAAAQELANGQEPDLAAKLSLDQQQEGDVSDPDTAMILPPSQKP
;
A
#
# COMPACT_ATOMS: atom_id res chain seq x y z
N MET A 1 19.69 -23.48 69.86
CA MET A 1 20.38 -22.47 69.03
C MET A 1 21.35 -23.19 68.09
N PRO A 2 21.67 -22.63 66.91
CA PRO A 2 21.03 -22.71 65.58
C PRO A 2 21.64 -23.88 64.75
N SER A 3 21.21 -24.28 63.55
CA SER A 3 21.22 -23.50 62.30
C SER A 3 20.44 -24.19 61.18
N GLN A 4 19.69 -23.37 60.46
CA GLN A 4 19.00 -23.63 59.21
C GLN A 4 19.95 -24.12 58.12
N ASN A 5 19.44 -24.95 57.21
CA ASN A 5 19.79 -24.80 55.79
C ASN A 5 18.65 -25.31 54.90
N ARG A 6 17.69 -24.42 54.57
CA ARG A 6 16.72 -24.68 53.50
C ARG A 6 17.30 -24.11 52.20
N SER A 7 17.91 -24.95 51.38
CA SER A 7 18.25 -24.60 50.00
C SER A 7 16.95 -24.38 49.21
N ARG A 8 16.65 -23.11 48.93
CA ARG A 8 15.64 -22.71 47.94
C ARG A 8 16.31 -22.73 46.58
N CYS A 9 16.03 -23.73 45.75
CA CYS A 9 16.30 -23.66 44.32
C CYS A 9 15.37 -22.60 43.72
N ILE A 10 15.93 -21.44 43.38
CA ILE A 10 15.25 -20.42 42.59
C ILE A 10 15.36 -20.86 41.13
N LEU A 11 14.24 -21.28 40.55
CA LEU A 11 14.13 -21.53 39.13
C LEU A 11 14.10 -20.16 38.43
N ALA A 12 15.21 -19.76 37.81
CA ALA A 12 15.27 -18.55 37.01
C ALA A 12 14.47 -18.77 35.72
N LEU A 13 13.29 -18.16 35.64
CA LEU A 13 12.51 -18.05 34.41
C LEU A 13 13.23 -17.03 33.50
N VAL A 14 13.98 -17.53 32.53
CA VAL A 14 14.54 -16.69 31.47
C VAL A 14 13.38 -16.28 30.56
N LEU A 15 12.90 -15.05 30.70
CA LEU A 15 12.08 -14.43 29.66
C LEU A 15 12.97 -14.23 28.43
N ALA A 16 12.79 -15.08 27.41
CA ALA A 16 13.26 -14.77 26.08
C ALA A 16 12.44 -13.55 25.60
N LEU A 17 13.07 -12.38 25.48
CA LEU A 17 12.48 -11.28 24.74
C LEU A 17 12.36 -11.72 23.27
N SER A 18 11.17 -12.20 22.89
CA SER A 18 10.81 -12.28 21.49
C SER A 18 10.75 -10.87 20.95
N ALA A 19 11.70 -10.50 20.07
CA ALA A 19 11.58 -9.27 19.31
C ALA A 19 10.22 -9.28 18.59
N GLY A 20 9.39 -8.27 18.88
CA GLY A 20 8.07 -8.16 18.26
C GLY A 20 8.18 -8.00 16.73
N PRO A 21 7.09 -8.25 16.00
CA PRO A 21 7.06 -8.19 14.53
C PRO A 21 7.52 -6.85 13.94
N ALA A 22 7.32 -5.72 14.64
CA ALA A 22 7.82 -4.40 14.24
C ALA A 22 9.36 -4.36 14.13
N GLY A 23 10.07 -4.98 15.09
CA GLY A 23 11.54 -5.01 15.11
C GLY A 23 12.19 -5.95 14.09
N ALA A 24 11.39 -6.68 13.30
CA ALA A 24 11.88 -7.46 12.17
C ALA A 24 11.99 -6.61 10.89
N ALA A 25 10.96 -5.82 10.55
CA ALA A 25 11.01 -4.92 9.39
C ALA A 25 12.04 -3.80 9.56
N GLU A 26 12.10 -3.21 10.77
CA GLU A 26 13.04 -2.15 11.14
C GLU A 26 14.51 -2.58 11.01
N ARG A 27 14.82 -3.89 11.13
CA ARG A 27 16.17 -4.42 10.90
C ARG A 27 16.50 -4.65 9.42
N LEU A 28 15.50 -4.79 8.56
CA LEU A 28 15.69 -5.17 7.15
C LEU A 28 15.86 -3.97 6.23
N ALA A 29 15.27 -2.83 6.60
CA ALA A 29 15.35 -1.59 5.84
C ALA A 29 16.37 -0.58 6.38
N GLN A 30 17.25 -0.97 7.32
CA GLN A 30 18.22 -0.05 7.94
C GLN A 30 19.13 0.62 6.90
N ASP A 31 19.59 -0.15 5.92
CA ASP A 31 20.47 0.30 4.83
C ASP A 31 19.70 0.82 3.60
N TRP A 32 18.38 1.00 3.70
CA TRP A 32 17.56 1.54 2.62
C TRP A 32 17.55 3.07 2.67
N PRO A 33 17.28 3.74 1.53
CA PRO A 33 17.00 5.17 1.52
C PRO A 33 15.92 5.54 2.54
N GLU A 34 16.05 6.74 3.10
CA GLU A 34 15.21 7.19 4.22
C GLU A 34 13.69 7.16 3.94
N PRO A 35 13.18 7.54 2.76
CA PRO A 35 11.76 7.40 2.45
C PRO A 35 11.27 5.95 2.52
N SER A 36 12.02 5.02 1.93
CA SER A 36 11.68 3.60 1.90
C SER A 36 11.73 2.98 3.30
N ARG A 37 12.71 3.37 4.12
CA ARG A 37 12.82 2.92 5.51
C ARG A 37 11.63 3.39 6.35
N LYS A 38 11.27 4.68 6.25
CA LYS A 38 10.09 5.23 6.94
C LYS A 38 8.79 4.54 6.54
N ALA A 39 8.61 4.29 5.23
CA ALA A 39 7.45 3.56 4.74
C ALA A 39 7.42 2.12 5.29
N ALA A 40 8.56 1.43 5.30
CA ALA A 40 8.67 0.08 5.87
C ALA A 40 8.32 0.03 7.36
N GLU A 41 8.85 0.98 8.15
CA GLU A 41 8.54 1.14 9.58
C GLU A 41 7.04 1.37 9.79
N ALA A 42 6.46 2.36 9.09
CA ALA A 42 5.04 2.69 9.24
C ALA A 42 4.09 1.54 8.86
N VAL A 43 4.38 0.82 7.76
CA VAL A 43 3.59 -0.35 7.36
C VAL A 43 3.75 -1.49 8.37
N ALA A 44 4.96 -1.73 8.87
CA ALA A 44 5.22 -2.78 9.83
C ALA A 44 4.59 -2.51 11.20
N ASP A 45 4.60 -1.25 11.64
CA ASP A 45 3.93 -0.82 12.87
C ASP A 45 2.42 -1.02 12.79
N LYS A 46 1.83 -0.77 11.61
CA LYS A 46 0.38 -0.91 11.39
C LYS A 46 -0.07 -2.35 11.16
N TYR A 47 0.69 -3.14 10.39
CA TYR A 47 0.26 -4.46 9.90
C TYR A 47 1.11 -5.63 10.38
N GLY A 48 2.16 -5.39 11.17
CA GLY A 48 3.11 -6.41 11.60
C GLY A 48 4.18 -6.71 10.55
N ALA A 49 4.92 -7.81 10.74
CA ALA A 49 6.05 -8.15 9.87
C ALA A 49 5.59 -8.55 8.45
N PRO A 50 6.37 -8.23 7.40
CA PRO A 50 6.08 -8.64 6.02
C PRO A 50 6.17 -10.16 5.89
N GLN A 51 5.30 -10.73 5.04
CA GLN A 51 5.31 -12.18 4.74
C GLN A 51 6.43 -12.56 3.77
N GLU A 52 6.82 -11.66 2.86
CA GLU A 52 7.96 -11.89 1.97
C GLU A 52 8.95 -10.74 2.07
N GLN A 53 10.23 -11.10 2.04
CA GLN A 53 11.34 -10.19 2.28
C GLN A 53 12.45 -10.53 1.29
N THR A 54 12.90 -9.53 0.55
CA THR A 54 14.03 -9.64 -0.38
C THR A 54 15.01 -8.50 -0.13
N ALA A 55 16.12 -8.49 -0.88
CA ALA A 55 17.09 -7.39 -0.81
C ALA A 55 16.51 -6.03 -1.24
N THR A 56 15.38 -6.02 -1.96
CA THR A 56 14.82 -4.81 -2.59
C THR A 56 13.33 -4.60 -2.32
N LEU A 57 12.62 -5.57 -1.76
CA LEU A 57 11.17 -5.52 -1.54
C LEU A 57 10.80 -6.10 -0.17
N LEU A 58 9.84 -5.46 0.49
CA LEU A 58 9.09 -6.02 1.62
C LEU A 58 7.62 -6.13 1.21
N ILE A 59 7.02 -7.31 1.36
CA ILE A 59 5.68 -7.58 0.82
C ILE A 59 4.76 -8.07 1.93
N TRP A 60 3.61 -7.43 2.02
CA TRP A 60 2.47 -7.87 2.80
C TRP A 60 1.34 -8.32 1.88
N HIS A 61 0.70 -9.42 2.23
CA HIS A 61 -0.46 -9.96 1.55
C HIS A 61 -1.68 -9.88 2.44
N ARG A 62 -2.82 -9.46 1.87
CA ARG A 62 -4.13 -9.43 2.55
C ARG A 62 -4.06 -8.72 3.91
N ASN A 63 -3.48 -7.52 3.94
CA ASN A 63 -3.34 -6.70 5.15
C ASN A 63 -4.33 -5.54 5.12
N GLY A 64 -5.19 -5.43 6.15
CA GLY A 64 -6.22 -4.40 6.19
C GLY A 64 -7.13 -4.45 4.95
N PRO A 65 -7.32 -3.33 4.23
CA PRO A 65 -8.12 -3.30 3.00
C PRO A 65 -7.36 -3.75 1.74
N TRP A 66 -6.05 -3.99 1.87
CA TRP A 66 -5.15 -4.21 0.75
C TRP A 66 -5.11 -5.69 0.35
N ILE A 67 -5.15 -5.96 -0.95
CA ILE A 67 -4.78 -7.27 -1.50
C ILE A 67 -3.28 -7.49 -1.30
N ARG A 68 -2.50 -6.43 -1.54
CA ARG A 68 -1.06 -6.42 -1.40
C ARG A 68 -0.57 -5.02 -1.01
N THR A 69 0.41 -4.97 -0.12
CA THR A 69 1.25 -3.80 0.13
C THR A 69 2.69 -4.18 -0.16
N VAL A 70 3.41 -3.37 -0.95
CA VAL A 70 4.83 -3.57 -1.23
C VAL A 70 5.59 -2.30 -0.88
N VAL A 71 6.65 -2.42 -0.08
CA VAL A 71 7.62 -1.36 0.11
C VAL A 71 8.84 -1.67 -0.74
N HIS A 72 9.21 -0.72 -1.59
CA HIS A 72 10.32 -0.80 -2.53
C HIS A 72 11.56 -0.13 -1.94
N LYS A 73 12.74 -0.75 -2.09
CA LYS A 73 14.00 -0.11 -1.69
C LYS A 73 14.25 1.17 -2.46
N MET A 74 14.00 1.15 -3.76
CA MET A 74 14.12 2.29 -4.66
C MET A 74 12.75 2.53 -5.31
N GLY A 75 12.12 3.66 -5.00
CA GLY A 75 10.89 4.10 -5.66
C GLY A 75 11.16 4.82 -6.98
N ALA A 76 10.11 5.01 -7.77
CA ALA A 76 10.18 5.88 -8.94
C ALA A 76 10.12 7.36 -8.51
N GLU A 77 10.84 8.24 -9.21
CA GLU A 77 10.68 9.68 -9.00
C GLU A 77 9.30 10.13 -9.50
N HIS A 78 8.59 10.89 -8.68
CA HIS A 78 7.26 11.39 -8.98
C HIS A 78 7.14 12.86 -8.56
N ASP A 79 6.84 13.74 -9.53
CA ASP A 79 6.83 15.19 -9.33
C ASP A 79 5.46 15.77 -8.97
N PHE A 80 4.43 14.92 -8.84
CA PHE A 80 3.06 15.33 -8.57
C PHE A 80 2.48 14.60 -7.36
N PRO A 81 1.74 15.27 -6.45
CA PRO A 81 1.44 16.70 -6.40
C PRO A 81 2.63 17.58 -6.00
N ALA A 82 3.68 16.97 -5.45
CA ALA A 82 4.97 17.56 -5.18
C ALA A 82 6.07 16.50 -5.40
N LYS A 83 7.33 16.92 -5.50
CA LYS A 83 8.44 15.99 -5.71
C LYS A 83 8.63 15.01 -4.55
N HIS A 84 8.54 13.72 -4.85
CA HIS A 84 8.79 12.61 -3.92
C HIS A 84 9.25 11.35 -4.67
N ASN A 85 9.39 10.24 -3.93
CA ASN A 85 9.65 8.92 -4.50
C ASN A 85 8.50 7.96 -4.14
N ASP A 86 8.02 7.25 -5.14
CA ASP A 86 6.98 6.23 -5.04
C ASP A 86 7.56 4.93 -4.46
N VAL A 87 7.75 4.90 -3.14
CA VAL A 87 8.37 3.78 -2.42
C VAL A 87 7.34 2.78 -1.88
N LEU A 88 6.06 3.18 -1.80
CA LEU A 88 4.97 2.35 -1.27
C LEU A 88 3.93 2.08 -2.35
N GLU A 89 3.74 0.80 -2.66
CA GLU A 89 2.69 0.29 -3.56
C GLU A 89 1.58 -0.36 -2.74
N GLN A 90 0.33 0.01 -3.02
CA GLN A 90 -0.84 -0.61 -2.37
C GLN A 90 -1.96 -0.88 -3.38
N SER A 91 -2.40 -2.14 -3.42
CA SER A 91 -3.44 -2.61 -4.35
C SER A 91 -4.71 -3.01 -3.61
N LEU A 92 -5.86 -2.66 -4.18
CA LEU A 92 -7.19 -3.07 -3.69
C LEU A 92 -8.07 -3.59 -4.85
N PRO A 93 -9.14 -4.37 -4.57
CA PRO A 93 -10.05 -4.83 -5.61
C PRO A 93 -10.93 -3.66 -6.06
N TYR A 94 -10.81 -3.28 -7.34
CA TYR A 94 -11.62 -2.22 -7.93
C TYR A 94 -11.57 -2.27 -9.46
N LYS A 95 -12.70 -2.56 -10.09
CA LYS A 95 -12.90 -2.54 -11.53
C LYS A 95 -13.14 -1.11 -12.01
N VAL A 96 -12.17 -0.58 -12.75
CA VAL A 96 -12.32 0.64 -13.53
C VAL A 96 -13.06 0.30 -14.84
N PRO A 97 -14.15 0.99 -15.19
CA PRO A 97 -14.77 0.83 -16.50
C PRO A 97 -13.84 1.32 -17.62
N LEU A 98 -13.84 0.64 -18.77
CA LEU A 98 -12.89 0.88 -19.86
C LEU A 98 -12.82 2.34 -20.32
N ASN A 99 -13.96 3.03 -20.35
CA ASN A 99 -14.07 4.42 -20.77
C ASN A 99 -13.45 5.42 -19.78
N PHE A 100 -12.99 4.97 -18.60
CA PHE A 100 -12.34 5.81 -17.59
C PHE A 100 -10.83 5.54 -17.44
N PHE A 101 -10.24 4.58 -18.16
CA PHE A 101 -8.80 4.30 -18.06
C PHE A 101 -7.95 5.52 -18.38
N SER A 102 -8.30 6.24 -19.45
CA SER A 102 -7.60 7.48 -19.81
C SER A 102 -7.81 8.57 -18.76
N ALA A 103 -8.99 8.69 -18.18
CA ALA A 103 -9.27 9.69 -17.15
C ALA A 103 -8.44 9.46 -15.87
N VAL A 104 -8.29 8.20 -15.44
CA VAL A 104 -7.43 7.82 -14.31
C VAL A 104 -5.97 8.13 -14.62
N ALA A 105 -5.48 7.75 -15.80
CA ALA A 105 -4.10 8.02 -16.21
C ALA A 105 -3.80 9.53 -16.37
N THR A 106 -4.77 10.33 -16.84
CA THR A 106 -4.66 11.80 -16.90
C THR A 106 -4.64 12.42 -15.51
N PHE A 107 -5.39 11.86 -14.56
CA PHE A 107 -5.42 12.32 -13.19
C PHE A 107 -4.06 12.11 -12.51
N ASN A 108 -3.58 10.86 -12.41
CA ASN A 108 -2.36 10.54 -11.68
C ASN A 108 -1.64 9.33 -12.32
N GLY A 109 -0.39 9.53 -12.73
CA GLY A 109 0.42 8.51 -13.40
C GLY A 109 0.83 7.33 -12.51
N SER A 110 0.71 7.51 -11.19
CA SER A 110 1.02 6.50 -10.16
C SER A 110 -0.23 5.81 -9.62
N VAL A 111 -1.40 6.01 -10.26
CA VAL A 111 -2.60 5.23 -10.00
C VAL A 111 -2.91 4.33 -11.20
N ILE A 112 -2.71 3.02 -11.03
CA ILE A 112 -2.71 2.06 -12.13
C ILE A 112 -3.90 1.09 -12.00
N PRO A 113 -4.87 1.14 -12.95
CA PRO A 113 -5.88 0.10 -13.08
C PRO A 113 -5.35 -1.13 -13.82
N ASP A 114 -5.56 -2.32 -13.25
CA ASP A 114 -5.31 -3.62 -13.89
C ASP A 114 -6.67 -4.29 -14.15
N ARG A 115 -7.10 -4.30 -15.43
CA ARG A 115 -8.34 -4.92 -15.88
C ARG A 115 -8.36 -6.42 -15.61
N THR A 116 -7.27 -7.10 -15.96
CA THR A 116 -7.16 -8.56 -15.86
C THR A 116 -7.36 -9.03 -14.44
N ARG A 117 -6.71 -8.38 -13.48
CA ARG A 117 -6.80 -8.73 -12.05
C ARG A 117 -7.96 -8.06 -11.33
N GLY A 118 -8.60 -7.06 -11.94
CA GLY A 118 -9.67 -6.28 -11.31
C GLY A 118 -9.17 -5.43 -10.14
N THR A 119 -7.97 -4.86 -10.25
CA THR A 119 -7.35 -4.10 -9.17
C THR A 119 -7.08 -2.66 -9.54
N LEU A 120 -7.16 -1.77 -8.55
CA LEU A 120 -6.61 -0.42 -8.62
C LEU A 120 -5.44 -0.34 -7.64
N THR A 121 -4.29 0.11 -8.13
CA THR A 121 -3.05 0.23 -7.35
C THR A 121 -2.62 1.69 -7.31
N ALA A 122 -2.22 2.17 -6.14
CA ALA A 122 -1.52 3.44 -6.01
C ALA A 122 -0.06 3.20 -5.60
N TYR A 123 0.80 4.07 -6.12
CA TYR A 123 2.18 4.22 -5.71
C TYR A 123 2.38 5.63 -5.16
N GLY A 124 3.08 5.76 -4.04
CA GLY A 124 3.32 7.03 -3.35
C GLY A 124 4.38 6.91 -2.26
N ALA A 125 4.58 7.96 -1.46
CA ALA A 125 5.55 7.93 -0.36
C ALA A 125 4.99 7.35 0.95
N SER A 126 3.66 7.35 1.13
CA SER A 126 3.00 6.91 2.36
C SER A 126 1.62 6.30 2.11
N GLU A 127 1.07 5.58 3.09
CA GLU A 127 -0.28 5.00 2.96
C GLU A 127 -1.35 6.09 2.88
N ALA A 128 -1.19 7.22 3.59
CA ALA A 128 -2.12 8.33 3.55
C ALA A 128 -2.21 8.94 2.13
N GLU A 129 -1.07 9.08 1.45
CA GLU A 129 -1.03 9.52 0.05
C GLU A 129 -1.71 8.51 -0.87
N ASN A 130 -1.41 7.22 -0.74
CA ASN A 130 -2.06 6.18 -1.54
C ASN A 130 -3.58 6.18 -1.33
N VAL A 131 -4.05 6.29 -0.08
CA VAL A 131 -5.48 6.39 0.24
C VAL A 131 -6.12 7.61 -0.42
N LEU A 132 -5.45 8.77 -0.37
CA LEU A 132 -5.90 10.00 -1.01
C LEU A 132 -6.03 9.82 -2.54
N SER A 133 -4.97 9.34 -3.21
CA SER A 133 -4.97 9.16 -4.66
C SER A 133 -6.04 8.14 -5.10
N LEU A 134 -6.24 7.06 -4.35
CA LEU A 134 -7.28 6.06 -4.64
C LEU A 134 -8.69 6.61 -4.46
N ASN A 135 -8.93 7.39 -3.39
CA ASN A 135 -10.21 8.06 -3.15
C ASN A 135 -10.55 9.04 -4.29
N LEU A 136 -9.57 9.81 -4.77
CA LEU A 136 -9.74 10.74 -5.87
C LEU A 136 -9.92 10.03 -7.23
N ALA A 137 -9.15 8.99 -7.51
CA ALA A 137 -9.31 8.18 -8.72
C ALA A 137 -10.72 7.56 -8.79
N ARG A 138 -11.28 7.11 -7.66
CA ARG A 138 -12.67 6.66 -7.61
C ARG A 138 -13.66 7.77 -7.96
N ALA A 139 -13.49 8.97 -7.42
CA ALA A 139 -14.37 10.09 -7.72
C ALA A 139 -14.36 10.42 -9.23
N VAL A 140 -13.19 10.31 -9.88
CA VAL A 140 -13.07 10.39 -11.35
C VAL A 140 -13.85 9.27 -12.04
N VAL A 141 -13.65 8.01 -11.62
CA VAL A 141 -14.36 6.84 -12.19
C VAL A 141 -15.88 6.92 -12.03
N ARG A 142 -16.37 7.60 -10.99
CA ARG A 142 -17.79 7.80 -10.72
C ARG A 142 -18.38 9.02 -11.42
N GLY A 143 -17.56 9.80 -12.13
CA GLY A 143 -17.96 11.05 -12.76
C GLY A 143 -18.29 12.16 -11.75
N GLU A 144 -17.87 12.01 -10.49
CA GLU A 144 -18.03 13.01 -9.43
C GLU A 144 -17.01 14.15 -9.59
N LEU A 145 -15.85 13.85 -10.21
CA LEU A 145 -14.80 14.80 -10.56
C LEU A 145 -14.29 14.56 -11.97
N THR A 146 -13.81 15.63 -12.63
CA THR A 146 -12.90 15.48 -13.77
C THR A 146 -11.48 15.15 -13.30
N ALA A 147 -10.62 14.71 -14.21
CA ALA A 147 -9.21 14.45 -13.89
C ALA A 147 -8.52 15.71 -13.35
N GLU A 148 -8.77 16.87 -13.94
CA GLU A 148 -8.22 18.16 -13.51
C GLU A 148 -8.70 18.55 -12.11
N GLN A 149 -10.00 18.41 -11.83
CA GLN A 149 -10.55 18.69 -10.50
C GLN A 149 -9.96 17.77 -9.42
N ALA A 150 -9.72 16.51 -9.77
CA ALA A 150 -9.06 15.57 -8.87
C ALA A 150 -7.60 15.97 -8.62
N ARG A 151 -6.87 16.44 -9.65
CA ARG A 151 -5.51 16.95 -9.51
C ARG A 151 -5.43 18.15 -8.57
N ASP A 152 -6.32 19.13 -8.75
CA ASP A 152 -6.37 20.33 -7.90
C ASP A 152 -6.65 19.96 -6.43
N LYS A 153 -7.55 18.99 -6.21
CA LYS A 153 -7.85 18.47 -4.87
C LYS A 153 -6.68 17.72 -4.25
N GLU A 154 -5.94 16.93 -5.03
CA GLU A 154 -4.76 16.22 -4.54
C GLU A 154 -3.66 17.19 -4.11
N VAL A 155 -3.44 18.26 -4.89
CA VAL A 155 -2.50 19.33 -4.51
C VAL A 155 -2.89 20.00 -3.19
N ALA A 156 -4.17 20.36 -3.03
CA ALA A 156 -4.64 20.98 -1.80
C ALA A 156 -4.50 20.03 -0.59
N ALA A 157 -4.93 18.78 -0.72
CA ALA A 157 -4.85 17.79 0.34
C ALA A 157 -3.40 17.41 0.70
N ALA A 158 -2.49 17.37 -0.28
CA ALA A 158 -1.06 17.15 -0.02
C ALA A 158 -0.42 18.31 0.77
N GLN A 159 -0.87 19.55 0.56
CA GLN A 159 -0.43 20.68 1.38
C GLN A 159 -0.91 20.56 2.83
N GLU A 160 -2.15 20.11 3.05
CA GLU A 160 -2.66 19.81 4.39
C GLU A 160 -1.82 18.73 5.09
N LEU A 161 -1.53 17.62 4.39
CA LEU A 161 -0.64 16.55 4.89
C LEU A 161 0.76 17.07 5.24
N ALA A 162 1.35 17.90 4.38
CA ALA A 162 2.66 18.51 4.64
C ALA A 162 2.66 19.44 5.87
N ASN A 163 1.51 20.02 6.21
CA ASN A 163 1.32 20.84 7.41
C ASN A 163 0.93 20.01 8.65
N GLY A 164 0.96 18.67 8.57
CA GLY A 164 0.62 17.76 9.65
C GLY A 164 -0.89 17.65 9.92
N GLN A 165 -1.72 18.10 8.98
CA GLN A 165 -3.17 17.90 9.03
C GLN A 165 -3.50 16.67 8.18
N GLU A 166 -4.38 15.79 8.66
CA GLU A 166 -4.84 14.65 7.88
C GLU A 166 -6.23 14.94 7.32
N PRO A 167 -6.38 15.19 6.00
CA PRO A 167 -7.69 15.36 5.38
C PRO A 167 -8.51 14.06 5.51
N ASP A 168 -9.85 14.19 5.60
CA ASP A 168 -10.75 13.03 5.64
C ASP A 168 -10.55 12.08 4.44
N LEU A 169 -10.17 12.64 3.28
CA LEU A 169 -9.85 11.89 2.06
C LEU A 169 -8.55 11.07 2.14
N ALA A 170 -7.65 11.36 3.09
CA ALA A 170 -6.41 10.63 3.31
C ALA A 170 -6.50 9.65 4.50
N ALA A 171 -7.40 9.91 5.45
CA ALA A 171 -7.51 9.16 6.71
C ALA A 171 -7.99 7.71 6.53
N LYS A 172 -8.90 7.47 5.57
CA LYS A 172 -9.43 6.13 5.30
C LYS A 172 -9.91 5.99 3.86
N LEU A 173 -9.81 4.77 3.35
CA LEU A 173 -10.58 4.37 2.18
C LEU A 173 -12.07 4.59 2.48
N SER A 174 -12.79 5.22 1.56
CA SER A 174 -14.23 5.44 1.71
C SER A 174 -14.95 4.10 1.57
N LEU A 175 -15.20 3.42 2.70
CA LEU A 175 -15.59 2.01 2.90
C LEU A 175 -16.62 1.36 1.94
N ASP A 176 -17.42 2.12 1.19
CA ASP A 176 -18.28 1.61 0.09
C ASP A 176 -17.46 1.16 -1.15
N GLN A 177 -16.19 0.82 -0.97
CA GLN A 177 -15.14 0.87 -1.99
C GLN A 177 -14.66 -0.48 -2.48
N GLN A 178 -14.97 -1.57 -1.78
CA GLN A 178 -14.77 -2.89 -2.35
C GLN A 178 -15.99 -3.20 -3.19
N GLN A 179 -15.79 -3.24 -4.50
CA GLN A 179 -16.76 -3.92 -5.34
C GLN A 179 -16.84 -5.37 -4.86
N GLU A 180 -18.01 -5.77 -4.38
CA GLU A 180 -18.22 -7.13 -3.88
C GLU A 180 -18.13 -8.14 -5.03
N GLY A 181 -17.55 -9.31 -4.75
CA GLY A 181 -17.42 -10.41 -5.69
C GLY A 181 -16.15 -10.37 -6.53
N ASP A 182 -16.14 -11.18 -7.59
CA ASP A 182 -15.02 -11.25 -8.53
C ASP A 182 -15.07 -10.07 -9.50
N VAL A 183 -14.09 -9.19 -9.37
CA VAL A 183 -13.92 -7.97 -10.18
C VAL A 183 -12.93 -8.16 -11.33
N SER A 184 -12.37 -9.36 -11.48
CA SER A 184 -11.46 -9.69 -12.57
C SER A 184 -12.15 -9.66 -13.94
N ASP A 185 -11.38 -9.34 -14.96
CA ASP A 185 -11.80 -9.41 -16.37
C ASP A 185 -10.61 -9.91 -17.19
N PRO A 186 -10.39 -11.24 -17.26
CA PRO A 186 -9.23 -11.83 -17.93
C PRO A 186 -9.27 -11.74 -19.46
N ASP A 187 -10.20 -10.96 -20.02
CA ASP A 187 -10.56 -10.91 -21.43
C ASP A 187 -11.07 -12.26 -21.97
N THR A 188 -11.36 -12.30 -23.27
CA THR A 188 -11.81 -13.48 -24.00
C THR A 188 -10.71 -14.00 -24.92
N ALA A 189 -10.55 -15.32 -24.95
CA ALA A 189 -9.59 -15.95 -25.86
C ALA A 189 -9.99 -15.69 -27.32
N MET A 190 -9.03 -15.26 -28.15
CA MET A 190 -9.25 -15.11 -29.58
C MET A 190 -9.51 -16.49 -30.22
N ILE A 191 -10.64 -16.63 -30.90
CA ILE A 191 -10.96 -17.84 -31.66
C ILE A 191 -10.23 -17.76 -33.00
N LEU A 192 -9.12 -18.50 -33.11
CA LEU A 192 -8.37 -18.61 -34.36
C LEU A 192 -9.00 -19.62 -35.33
N PRO A 193 -8.99 -19.34 -36.65
CA PRO A 193 -9.33 -20.34 -37.66
C PRO A 193 -8.40 -21.56 -37.57
N PRO A 194 -8.85 -22.77 -37.97
CA PRO A 194 -8.04 -24.00 -37.87
C PRO A 194 -6.68 -23.91 -38.58
N SER A 195 -6.58 -23.15 -39.67
CA SER A 195 -5.35 -22.95 -40.44
C SER A 195 -4.33 -22.02 -39.79
N GLN A 196 -4.66 -21.39 -38.67
CA GLN A 196 -3.81 -20.45 -37.93
C GLN A 196 -3.56 -20.89 -36.49
N LYS A 197 -3.93 -22.12 -36.12
CA LYS A 197 -3.52 -22.71 -34.84
C LYS A 197 -2.02 -23.08 -34.93
N PRO A 198 -1.20 -22.66 -33.96
CA PRO A 198 0.23 -22.98 -33.93
C PRO A 198 0.49 -24.48 -33.75
#